data_AF-A0A094CPN6-F1
#
_entry.id   AF-A0A094CPN6-F1
#
_cell.length_a   1.000
_cell.length_b   1.000
_cell.length_c   1.000
_cell.angle_alpha   90.00
_cell.angle_beta   90.00
_cell.angle_gamma   90.00
#
_symmetry.space_group_name_H-M   'P 1'
#
loop_
_entity.id
_entity.type
_entity.pdbx_description
1 polymer ?
#
loop_
_entity_poly.entity_id
_entity_poly.type
_entity_poly.pdbx_seq_one_letter_code
_entity_poly.pdbx_strand_id
1 'polypeptide(L)'
;MAITEVLRATAAENDRLLKIMSETNYAPSAFVQSSNYVATLKTDIMAQEKLLRDTKATIAREEAEHKSYQTSHVKRLAYRLGGKSEKFEQQASKEEQDWVEAVQRGFEVQKKLDLLNQNLAEATKTSAEMGTVAATYKQAEAQLDSLYRSVFEGPTPDIPEEDQREAAVCQASLEYNRAENNVEKEKQAKKLLTEALKFLHHSGLDIRSARSSASTWGGTNTYKDVAEASSLKRVKEKVNRAEMLVMQANRMEPQVGDIGGVVLAQNNFVSNVLFNTASADMKKFENIKQSQESILETENELAGMIEATKDRLEVAEVATSEAKQALQERRLLLQQIRAEAYQQAAKGELVPAVPDGPPPSYQPPSYQE
;
A
#
# COMPACT_ATOMS: atom_id res chain seq x y z
N MET A 1 -43.46 -2.20 -26.10
CA MET A 1 -42.88 -2.77 -27.34
C MET A 1 -42.44 -4.18 -27.03
N ALA A 2 -42.55 -5.09 -27.98
CA ALA A 2 -41.99 -6.43 -27.80
C ALA A 2 -40.45 -6.31 -27.76
N ILE A 3 -39.76 -7.10 -26.93
CA ILE A 3 -38.30 -7.06 -26.81
C ILE A 3 -37.61 -7.26 -28.17
N THR A 4 -38.22 -8.04 -29.06
CA THR A 4 -37.79 -8.27 -30.44
C THR A 4 -37.72 -7.01 -31.30
N GLU A 5 -38.66 -6.06 -31.13
CA GLU A 5 -38.66 -4.79 -31.87
C GLU A 5 -37.54 -3.88 -31.37
N VAL A 6 -37.32 -3.86 -30.06
CA VAL A 6 -36.24 -3.07 -29.43
C VAL A 6 -34.88 -3.62 -29.87
N LEU A 7 -34.68 -4.94 -29.82
CA LEU A 7 -33.44 -5.60 -30.27
C LEU A 7 -33.11 -5.27 -31.73
N ARG A 8 -34.10 -5.28 -32.63
CA ARG A 8 -33.87 -4.89 -34.04
C ARG A 8 -33.53 -3.41 -34.17
N ALA A 9 -34.20 -2.54 -33.42
CA ALA A 9 -33.97 -1.10 -33.47
C ALA A 9 -32.58 -0.70 -32.95
N THR A 10 -32.01 -1.45 -32.01
CA THR A 10 -30.72 -1.14 -31.38
C THR A 10 -29.55 -1.99 -31.90
N ALA A 11 -29.78 -2.96 -32.79
CA ALA A 11 -28.75 -3.89 -33.29
C ALA A 11 -27.51 -3.17 -33.87
N ALA A 12 -27.72 -2.14 -34.69
CA ALA A 12 -26.60 -1.40 -35.30
C ALA A 12 -25.71 -0.70 -34.26
N GLU A 13 -26.29 -0.21 -33.16
CA GLU A 13 -25.53 0.43 -32.09
C GLU A 13 -24.79 -0.61 -31.25
N ASN A 14 -25.41 -1.76 -30.96
CA ASN A 14 -24.75 -2.90 -30.31
C ASN A 14 -23.50 -3.34 -31.10
N ASP A 15 -23.62 -3.56 -32.41
CA ASP A 15 -22.51 -4.00 -33.26
C ASP A 15 -21.38 -2.96 -33.32
N ARG A 16 -21.74 -1.67 -33.39
CA ARG A 16 -20.78 -0.57 -33.35
C ARG A 16 -19.99 -0.57 -32.05
N LEU A 17 -20.65 -0.69 -30.90
CA LEU A 17 -20.03 -0.67 -29.58
C LEU A 17 -19.11 -1.87 -29.37
N LEU A 18 -19.56 -3.09 -29.73
CA LEU A 18 -18.76 -4.30 -29.68
C LEU A 18 -17.50 -4.20 -30.55
N LYS A 19 -17.62 -3.61 -31.75
CA LYS A 19 -16.48 -3.36 -32.63
C LYS A 19 -15.46 -2.43 -31.96
N ILE A 20 -15.89 -1.29 -31.43
CA ILE A 20 -15.00 -0.35 -30.71
C ILE A 20 -14.30 -1.05 -29.56
N MET A 21 -15.04 -1.81 -28.75
CA MET A 21 -14.46 -2.58 -27.63
C MET A 21 -13.42 -3.59 -28.12
N SER A 22 -13.68 -4.32 -29.21
CA SER A 22 -12.73 -5.29 -29.77
C SER A 22 -11.43 -4.64 -30.27
N GLU A 23 -11.54 -3.48 -30.93
CA GLU A 23 -10.40 -2.73 -31.48
C GLU A 23 -9.56 -2.07 -30.37
N THR A 24 -10.16 -1.79 -29.21
CA THR A 24 -9.52 -1.05 -28.10
C THR A 24 -9.27 -1.89 -26.84
N ASN A 25 -9.56 -3.19 -26.87
CA ASN A 25 -9.47 -4.09 -25.70
C ASN A 25 -8.07 -4.16 -25.06
N TYR A 26 -7.01 -3.94 -25.84
CA TYR A 26 -5.63 -3.95 -25.32
C TYR A 26 -5.31 -2.73 -24.43
N ALA A 27 -6.02 -1.61 -24.63
CA ALA A 27 -5.62 -0.32 -24.11
C ALA A 27 -5.71 -0.17 -22.58
N PRO A 28 -6.72 -0.70 -21.86
CA PRO A 28 -6.76 -0.61 -20.40
C PRO A 28 -5.54 -1.23 -19.72
N SER A 29 -5.11 -2.41 -20.17
CA SER A 29 -3.92 -3.08 -19.63
C SER A 29 -2.64 -2.32 -19.97
N ALA A 30 -2.49 -1.90 -21.23
CA ALA A 30 -1.35 -1.10 -21.68
C ALA A 30 -1.24 0.25 -20.94
N PHE A 31 -2.38 0.88 -20.62
CA PHE A 31 -2.43 2.11 -19.83
C PHE A 31 -1.94 1.90 -18.39
N VAL A 32 -2.35 0.81 -17.73
CA VAL A 32 -1.86 0.47 -16.38
C VAL A 32 -0.35 0.19 -16.40
N GLN A 33 0.12 -0.60 -17.36
CA GLN A 33 1.54 -0.93 -17.49
C GLN A 33 2.40 0.32 -17.73
N SER A 34 2.01 1.18 -18.68
CA SER A 34 2.72 2.44 -18.95
C SER A 34 2.69 3.41 -17.78
N SER A 35 1.56 3.50 -17.05
CA SER A 35 1.44 4.32 -15.85
C SER A 35 2.36 3.84 -14.73
N ASN A 36 2.47 2.53 -14.53
CA ASN A 36 3.39 1.93 -13.56
C ASN A 36 4.85 2.20 -13.94
N TYR A 37 5.20 2.10 -15.23
CA TYR A 37 6.54 2.43 -15.70
C TYR A 37 6.90 3.90 -15.44
N VAL A 38 5.98 4.84 -15.66
CA VAL A 38 6.14 6.25 -15.31
C VAL A 38 6.39 6.44 -13.80
N ALA A 39 5.66 5.72 -12.94
CA ALA A 39 5.86 5.79 -11.49
C ALA A 39 7.24 5.26 -11.05
N THR A 40 7.69 4.15 -11.66
CA THR A 40 9.03 3.61 -11.42
C THR A 40 10.11 4.61 -11.84
N LEU A 41 10.01 5.19 -13.04
CA LEU A 41 10.97 6.20 -13.53
C LEU A 41 11.06 7.41 -12.59
N LYS A 42 9.93 7.90 -12.05
CA LYS A 42 9.94 8.99 -11.06
C LYS A 42 10.70 8.61 -9.79
N THR A 43 10.53 7.38 -9.33
CA THR A 43 11.26 6.86 -8.15
C THR A 43 12.76 6.77 -8.42
N ASP A 44 13.15 6.25 -9.59
CA ASP A 44 14.54 6.16 -10.01
C ASP A 44 15.19 7.54 -10.16
N ILE A 45 14.46 8.52 -10.70
CA ILE A 45 14.89 9.92 -10.79
C ILE A 45 15.17 10.48 -9.40
N MET A 46 14.24 10.31 -8.44
CA MET A 46 14.45 10.81 -7.08
C MET A 46 15.68 10.19 -6.41
N ALA A 47 15.91 8.90 -6.61
CA ALA A 47 17.10 8.21 -6.10
C ALA A 47 18.38 8.73 -6.77
N GLN A 48 18.35 8.92 -8.10
CA GLN A 48 19.49 9.41 -8.88
C GLN A 48 19.80 10.88 -8.57
N GLU A 49 18.80 11.73 -8.35
CA GLU A 49 18.97 13.11 -7.89
C GLU A 49 19.63 13.18 -6.51
N LYS A 50 19.24 12.30 -5.58
CA LYS A 50 19.91 12.18 -4.29
C LYS A 50 21.38 11.80 -4.48
N LEU A 51 21.65 10.78 -5.30
CA LEU A 51 23.02 10.35 -5.60
C LEU A 51 23.85 11.48 -6.24
N LEU A 52 23.24 12.30 -7.12
CA LEU A 52 23.90 13.45 -7.71
C LEU A 52 24.26 14.51 -6.67
N ARG A 53 23.37 14.79 -5.72
CA ARG A 53 23.65 15.71 -4.59
C ARG A 53 24.82 15.20 -3.75
N ASP A 54 24.79 13.92 -3.38
CA ASP A 54 25.84 13.30 -2.57
C ASP A 54 27.18 13.29 -3.33
N THR A 55 27.16 12.99 -4.63
CA THR A 55 28.37 13.00 -5.47
C THR A 55 28.95 14.40 -5.64
N LYS A 56 28.11 15.43 -5.81
CA LYS A 56 28.54 16.84 -5.84
C LYS A 56 29.20 17.27 -4.53
N ALA A 57 28.68 16.83 -3.39
CA ALA A 57 29.30 17.08 -2.09
C ALA A 57 30.68 16.42 -1.99
N THR A 58 30.81 15.17 -2.47
CA THR A 58 32.11 14.48 -2.55
C THR A 58 33.08 15.22 -3.46
N ILE A 59 32.68 15.59 -4.69
CA ILE A 59 33.53 16.36 -5.62
C ILE A 59 34.05 17.64 -4.95
N ALA A 60 33.19 18.39 -4.27
CA ALA A 60 33.58 19.62 -3.59
C ALA A 60 34.60 19.37 -2.45
N ARG A 61 34.48 18.24 -1.74
CA ARG A 61 35.44 17.81 -0.72
C ARG A 61 36.78 17.43 -1.35
N GLU A 62 36.79 16.53 -2.33
CA GLU A 62 38.01 16.09 -3.01
C GLU A 62 38.73 17.27 -3.69
N GLU A 63 37.97 18.22 -4.28
CA GLU A 63 38.53 19.44 -4.86
C GLU A 63 39.22 20.33 -3.81
N ALA A 64 38.62 20.48 -2.63
CA ALA A 64 39.22 21.24 -1.54
C ALA A 64 40.50 20.57 -1.00
N GLU A 65 40.48 19.24 -0.87
CA GLU A 65 41.64 18.44 -0.44
C GLU A 65 42.78 18.55 -1.45
N HIS A 66 42.50 18.30 -2.73
CA HIS A 66 43.43 18.46 -3.85
C HIS A 66 44.05 19.87 -3.90
N LYS A 67 43.23 20.93 -3.83
CA LYS A 67 43.71 22.33 -3.77
C LYS A 67 44.62 22.58 -2.56
N SER A 68 44.31 21.98 -1.40
CA SER A 68 45.13 22.14 -0.19
C SER A 68 46.53 21.53 -0.34
N TYR A 69 46.67 20.44 -1.09
CA TYR A 69 47.96 19.80 -1.38
C TYR A 69 48.74 20.54 -2.46
N GLN A 70 48.07 21.08 -3.49
CA GLN A 70 48.73 21.88 -4.51
C GLN A 70 49.30 23.21 -3.97
N THR A 71 48.54 23.91 -3.10
CA THR A 71 48.84 25.29 -2.71
C THR A 71 49.58 25.45 -1.38
N SER A 72 49.66 24.41 -0.54
CA SER A 72 50.27 24.55 0.79
C SER A 72 51.79 24.47 0.77
N HIS A 73 52.44 25.64 0.76
CA HIS A 73 53.89 25.77 0.99
C HIS A 73 54.32 25.25 2.36
N VAL A 74 53.46 25.32 3.38
CA VAL A 74 53.74 24.83 4.75
C VAL A 74 53.73 23.31 4.82
N LYS A 75 52.75 22.62 4.22
CA LYS A 75 52.76 21.14 4.12
C LYS A 75 53.98 20.68 3.33
N ARG A 76 54.27 21.31 2.19
CA ARG A 76 55.45 21.01 1.37
C ARG A 76 56.76 21.18 2.14
N LEU A 77 56.88 22.25 2.94
CA LEU A 77 58.05 22.51 3.78
C LEU A 77 58.18 21.49 4.92
N ALA A 78 57.09 21.14 5.60
CA ALA A 78 57.09 20.15 6.68
C ALA A 78 57.52 18.75 6.19
N TYR A 79 57.02 18.32 5.03
CA TYR A 79 57.44 17.04 4.41
C TYR A 79 58.89 17.06 3.95
N ARG A 80 59.39 18.21 3.45
CA ARG A 80 60.79 18.40 3.06
C ARG A 80 61.72 18.38 4.27
N LEU A 81 61.37 19.08 5.35
CA LEU A 81 62.13 19.11 6.60
C LEU A 81 62.16 17.75 7.31
N GLY A 82 61.11 16.94 7.15
CA GLY A 82 61.06 15.56 7.66
C GLY A 82 61.69 14.49 6.75
N GLY A 83 62.33 14.88 5.64
CA GLY A 83 62.97 13.94 4.70
C GLY A 83 62.02 13.05 3.89
N LYS A 84 60.73 13.39 3.81
CA LYS A 84 59.67 12.57 3.20
C LYS A 84 59.08 13.20 1.93
N SER A 85 59.90 13.91 1.14
CA SER A 85 59.44 14.66 -0.04
C SER A 85 58.72 13.78 -1.08
N GLU A 86 59.19 12.55 -1.30
CA GLU A 86 58.56 11.58 -2.22
C GLU A 86 57.15 11.17 -1.77
N LYS A 87 56.92 11.03 -0.45
CA LYS A 87 55.59 10.72 0.09
C LYS A 87 54.58 11.86 -0.11
N PHE A 88 55.06 13.11 -0.18
CA PHE A 88 54.21 14.26 -0.47
C PHE A 88 53.73 14.25 -1.92
N GLU A 89 54.63 13.94 -2.86
CA GLU A 89 54.29 13.82 -4.29
C GLU A 89 53.35 12.63 -4.56
N GLN A 90 53.60 11.49 -3.94
CA GLN A 90 52.68 10.33 -3.99
C GLN A 90 51.29 10.68 -3.47
N GLN A 91 51.20 11.39 -2.33
CA GLN A 91 49.91 11.80 -1.80
C GLN A 91 49.23 12.82 -2.72
N ALA A 92 49.94 13.83 -3.22
CA ALA A 92 49.38 14.82 -4.14
C ALA A 92 48.85 14.19 -5.45
N SER A 93 49.56 13.21 -6.01
CA SER A 93 49.12 12.44 -7.18
C SER A 93 47.88 11.60 -6.86
N LYS A 94 47.79 11.03 -5.65
CA LYS A 94 46.60 10.30 -5.20
C LYS A 94 45.39 11.22 -5.08
N GLU A 95 45.53 12.39 -4.45
CA GLU A 95 44.43 13.36 -4.33
C GLU A 95 43.92 13.84 -5.71
N GLU A 96 44.81 13.97 -6.70
CA GLU A 96 44.43 14.28 -8.09
C GLU A 96 43.60 13.15 -8.73
N GLN A 97 44.03 11.90 -8.54
CA GLN A 97 43.27 10.74 -9.01
C GLN A 97 41.89 10.65 -8.33
N ASP A 98 41.84 10.79 -7.00
CA ASP A 98 40.59 10.73 -6.23
C ASP A 98 39.61 11.84 -6.67
N TRP A 99 40.09 13.07 -6.94
CA TRP A 99 39.28 14.15 -7.50
C TRP A 99 38.78 13.86 -8.92
N VAL A 100 39.66 13.40 -9.84
CA VAL A 100 39.27 13.07 -11.22
C VAL A 100 38.23 11.95 -11.24
N GLU A 101 38.41 10.91 -10.41
CA GLU A 101 37.43 9.83 -10.25
C GLU A 101 36.09 10.35 -9.73
N ALA A 102 36.09 11.25 -8.74
CA ALA A 102 34.87 11.85 -8.21
C ALA A 102 34.13 12.65 -9.29
N VAL A 103 34.85 13.43 -10.11
CA VAL A 103 34.29 14.20 -11.23
C VAL A 103 33.70 13.27 -12.29
N GLN A 104 34.43 12.21 -12.67
CA GLN A 104 33.97 11.22 -13.64
C GLN A 104 32.67 10.54 -13.17
N ARG A 105 32.61 10.11 -11.90
CA ARG A 105 31.38 9.56 -11.30
C ARG A 105 30.23 10.57 -11.34
N GLY A 106 30.52 11.85 -11.06
CA GLY A 106 29.52 12.93 -11.16
C GLY A 106 28.93 13.06 -12.57
N PHE A 107 29.78 12.99 -13.60
CA PHE A 107 29.34 13.03 -14.99
C PHE A 107 28.47 11.81 -15.37
N GLU A 108 28.86 10.61 -14.96
CA GLU A 108 28.09 9.38 -15.20
C GLU A 108 26.71 9.44 -14.52
N VAL A 109 26.67 9.92 -13.27
CA VAL A 109 25.42 10.09 -12.51
C VAL A 109 24.50 11.11 -13.21
N GLN A 110 25.05 12.22 -13.72
CA GLN A 110 24.30 13.21 -14.48
C GLN A 110 23.76 12.64 -15.80
N LYS A 111 24.60 11.96 -16.58
CA LYS A 111 24.19 11.34 -17.86
C LYS A 111 23.05 10.34 -17.66
N LYS A 112 23.11 9.54 -16.58
CA LYS A 112 22.03 8.61 -16.23
C LYS A 112 20.74 9.35 -15.85
N LEU A 113 20.84 10.45 -15.11
CA LEU A 113 19.69 11.29 -14.77
C LEU A 113 19.04 11.90 -16.03
N ASP A 114 19.85 12.38 -16.97
CA ASP A 114 19.36 12.94 -18.24
C ASP A 114 18.62 11.89 -19.07
N LEU A 115 19.16 10.67 -19.15
CA LEU A 115 18.50 9.54 -19.82
C LEU A 115 17.17 9.17 -19.14
N LEU A 116 17.13 9.11 -17.81
CA LEU A 116 15.89 8.85 -17.06
C LEU A 116 14.82 9.91 -17.33
N ASN A 117 15.21 11.19 -17.40
CA ASN A 117 14.29 12.28 -17.72
C ASN A 117 13.77 12.21 -19.17
N GLN A 118 14.60 11.82 -20.13
CA GLN A 118 14.17 11.58 -21.51
C GLN A 118 13.16 10.43 -21.58
N ASN A 119 13.48 9.30 -20.95
CA ASN A 119 12.58 8.15 -20.86
C ASN A 119 11.26 8.50 -20.18
N LEU A 120 11.29 9.35 -19.14
CA LEU A 120 10.09 9.82 -18.46
C LEU A 120 9.20 10.63 -19.40
N ALA A 121 9.78 11.54 -20.20
CA ALA A 121 9.02 12.35 -21.14
C ALA A 121 8.33 11.47 -22.20
N GLU A 122 9.05 10.50 -22.76
CA GLU A 122 8.50 9.53 -23.73
C GLU A 122 7.43 8.64 -23.10
N ALA A 123 7.71 8.03 -21.95
CA ALA A 123 6.77 7.16 -21.24
C ALA A 123 5.49 7.91 -20.82
N THR A 124 5.60 9.18 -20.44
CA THR A 124 4.45 10.02 -20.09
C THR A 124 3.57 10.28 -21.32
N LYS A 125 4.19 10.55 -22.48
CA LYS A 125 3.45 10.73 -23.74
C LYS A 125 2.71 9.44 -24.12
N THR A 126 3.41 8.30 -24.13
CA THR A 126 2.80 6.99 -24.44
C THR A 126 1.69 6.65 -23.45
N SER A 127 1.89 6.91 -22.16
CA SER A 127 0.85 6.70 -21.14
C SER A 127 -0.39 7.57 -21.40
N ALA A 128 -0.22 8.84 -21.79
CA ALA A 128 -1.34 9.71 -22.14
C ALA A 128 -2.10 9.19 -23.37
N GLU A 129 -1.41 8.73 -24.41
CA GLU A 129 -2.01 8.11 -25.59
C GLU A 129 -2.76 6.81 -25.27
N MET A 130 -2.19 5.93 -24.45
CA MET A 130 -2.91 4.73 -23.98
C MET A 130 -4.11 5.10 -23.12
N GLY A 131 -4.03 6.19 -22.36
CA GLY A 131 -5.12 6.70 -21.53
C GLY A 131 -6.32 7.15 -22.36
N THR A 132 -6.12 7.79 -23.51
CA THR A 132 -7.23 8.19 -24.39
C THR A 132 -7.91 6.98 -25.03
N VAL A 133 -7.15 5.99 -25.51
CA VAL A 133 -7.71 4.75 -26.07
C VAL A 133 -8.45 3.95 -24.99
N ALA A 134 -7.90 3.86 -23.78
CA ALA A 134 -8.56 3.22 -22.65
C ALA A 134 -9.84 3.95 -22.22
N ALA A 135 -9.89 5.28 -22.33
CA ALA A 135 -11.11 6.06 -22.08
C ALA A 135 -12.19 5.75 -23.13
N THR A 136 -11.82 5.65 -24.41
CA THR A 136 -12.73 5.23 -25.49
C THR A 136 -13.29 3.83 -25.23
N TYR A 137 -12.44 2.88 -24.82
CA TYR A 137 -12.89 1.54 -24.42
C TYR A 137 -13.92 1.60 -23.29
N LYS A 138 -13.60 2.32 -22.20
CA LYS A 138 -14.51 2.46 -21.05
C LYS A 138 -15.82 3.16 -21.41
N GLN A 139 -15.77 4.13 -22.30
CA GLN A 139 -16.96 4.81 -22.78
C GLN A 139 -17.86 3.85 -23.58
N ALA A 140 -17.27 3.06 -24.49
CA ALA A 140 -18.01 2.07 -25.24
C ALA A 140 -18.60 0.98 -24.33
N GLU A 141 -17.85 0.51 -23.34
CA GLU A 141 -18.31 -0.42 -22.29
C GLU A 141 -19.53 0.16 -21.54
N ALA A 142 -19.43 1.42 -21.07
CA ALA A 142 -20.53 2.08 -20.36
C ALA A 142 -21.77 2.30 -21.24
N GLN A 143 -21.58 2.63 -22.51
CA GLN A 143 -22.68 2.77 -23.48
C GLN A 143 -23.34 1.41 -23.77
N LEU A 144 -22.55 0.34 -23.89
CA LEU A 144 -23.07 -1.01 -24.09
C LEU A 144 -23.84 -1.50 -22.87
N ASP A 145 -23.32 -1.26 -21.67
CA ASP A 145 -24.01 -1.55 -20.41
C ASP A 145 -25.34 -0.78 -20.31
N SER A 146 -25.34 0.51 -20.68
CA SER A 146 -26.56 1.33 -20.68
C SER A 146 -27.57 0.82 -21.70
N LEU A 147 -27.10 0.42 -22.89
CA LEU A 147 -27.95 -0.14 -23.94
C LEU A 147 -28.57 -1.45 -23.46
N TYR A 148 -27.77 -2.36 -22.91
CA TYR A 148 -28.26 -3.63 -22.39
C TYR A 148 -29.22 -3.44 -21.21
N ARG A 149 -28.95 -2.51 -20.29
CA ARG A 149 -29.95 -2.15 -19.28
C ARG A 149 -31.25 -1.70 -19.93
N SER A 150 -31.23 -0.78 -20.89
CA SER A 150 -32.49 -0.33 -21.49
C SER A 150 -33.28 -1.43 -22.23
N VAL A 151 -32.62 -2.48 -22.68
CA VAL A 151 -33.20 -3.56 -23.50
C VAL A 151 -33.65 -4.74 -22.64
N PHE A 152 -32.89 -5.08 -21.62
CA PHE A 152 -33.07 -6.25 -20.75
C PHE A 152 -33.46 -5.86 -19.32
N GLU A 153 -33.88 -4.61 -19.07
CA GLU A 153 -34.36 -4.19 -17.75
C GLU A 153 -35.74 -4.82 -17.46
N GLY A 154 -35.73 -5.74 -16.49
CA GLY A 154 -36.90 -6.51 -16.08
C GLY A 154 -36.87 -7.94 -16.62
N PRO A 155 -37.86 -8.77 -16.25
CA PRO A 155 -37.90 -10.16 -16.68
C PRO A 155 -37.91 -10.28 -18.19
N THR A 156 -37.10 -11.19 -18.73
CA THR A 156 -37.03 -11.50 -20.16
C THR A 156 -37.65 -12.87 -20.41
N PRO A 157 -38.99 -13.02 -20.31
CA PRO A 157 -39.64 -14.33 -20.40
C PRO A 157 -39.44 -15.02 -21.75
N ASP A 158 -39.16 -14.24 -22.81
CA ASP A 158 -38.82 -14.73 -24.14
C ASP A 158 -37.39 -15.29 -24.23
N ILE A 159 -36.53 -15.01 -23.24
CA ILE A 159 -35.12 -15.40 -23.16
C ILE A 159 -34.77 -15.79 -21.71
N PRO A 160 -35.38 -16.86 -21.15
CA PRO A 160 -35.24 -17.21 -19.73
C PRO A 160 -33.79 -17.53 -19.30
N GLU A 161 -32.93 -17.90 -20.25
CA GLU A 161 -31.51 -18.10 -19.98
C GLU A 161 -30.78 -16.78 -19.68
N GLU A 162 -31.23 -15.65 -20.24
CA GLU A 162 -30.67 -14.33 -19.98
C GLU A 162 -30.88 -13.92 -18.52
N ASP A 163 -32.11 -14.04 -18.02
CA ASP A 163 -32.47 -13.78 -16.61
C ASP A 163 -31.62 -14.63 -15.64
N GLN A 164 -31.39 -15.91 -15.98
CA GLN A 164 -30.55 -16.81 -15.17
C GLN A 164 -29.09 -16.35 -15.13
N ARG A 165 -28.54 -15.89 -16.26
CA ARG A 165 -27.16 -15.37 -16.32
C ARG A 165 -27.05 -14.02 -15.62
N GLU A 166 -28.05 -13.17 -15.70
CA GLU A 166 -28.07 -11.90 -14.97
C GLU A 166 -28.05 -12.14 -13.45
N ALA A 167 -28.87 -13.08 -12.96
CA ALA A 167 -28.84 -13.48 -11.56
C ALA A 167 -27.46 -14.01 -11.14
N ALA A 168 -26.81 -14.83 -11.98
CA ALA A 168 -25.47 -15.34 -11.72
C ALA A 168 -24.41 -14.23 -11.67
N VAL A 169 -24.48 -13.23 -12.56
CA VAL A 169 -23.59 -12.05 -12.53
C VAL A 169 -23.83 -11.23 -11.26
N CYS A 170 -25.09 -11.05 -10.87
CA CYS A 170 -25.44 -10.33 -9.64
C CYS A 170 -24.85 -11.03 -8.40
N GLN A 171 -25.01 -12.35 -8.30
CA GLN A 171 -24.39 -13.14 -7.21
C GLN A 171 -22.87 -13.01 -7.20
N ALA A 172 -22.21 -13.20 -8.35
CA ALA A 172 -20.75 -13.11 -8.43
C ALA A 172 -20.22 -11.69 -8.12
N SER A 173 -21.00 -10.66 -8.45
CA SER A 173 -20.69 -9.27 -8.10
C SER A 173 -20.72 -9.08 -6.58
N LEU A 174 -21.73 -9.63 -5.89
CA LEU A 174 -21.81 -9.61 -4.44
C LEU A 174 -20.63 -10.34 -3.79
N GLU A 175 -20.25 -11.51 -4.32
CA GLU A 175 -19.10 -12.29 -3.85
C GLU A 175 -17.78 -11.53 -4.02
N TYR A 176 -17.55 -10.93 -5.21
CA TYR A 176 -16.38 -10.10 -5.48
C TYR A 176 -16.31 -8.89 -4.54
N ASN A 177 -17.40 -8.14 -4.39
CA ASN A 177 -17.45 -6.98 -3.51
C ASN A 177 -17.19 -7.37 -2.05
N ARG A 178 -17.68 -8.54 -1.62
CA ARG A 178 -17.41 -9.06 -0.26
C ARG A 178 -15.93 -9.41 -0.08
N ALA A 179 -15.30 -10.04 -1.08
CA ALA A 179 -13.88 -10.37 -1.06
C ALA A 179 -12.99 -9.11 -1.05
N GLU A 180 -13.31 -8.12 -1.90
CA GLU A 180 -12.60 -6.83 -1.96
C GLU A 180 -12.69 -6.06 -0.62
N ASN A 181 -13.88 -6.02 -0.02
CA ASN A 181 -14.06 -5.44 1.31
C ASN A 181 -13.22 -6.16 2.37
N ASN A 182 -12.99 -7.46 2.23
CA ASN A 182 -12.13 -8.21 3.16
C ASN A 182 -10.65 -7.81 3.01
N VAL A 183 -10.16 -7.68 1.78
CA VAL A 183 -8.81 -7.19 1.49
C VAL A 183 -8.59 -5.81 2.09
N GLU A 184 -9.55 -4.89 1.93
CA GLU A 184 -9.44 -3.54 2.46
C GLU A 184 -9.42 -3.53 4.00
N LYS A 185 -10.25 -4.34 4.65
CA LYS A 185 -10.21 -4.52 6.12
C LYS A 185 -8.86 -5.02 6.60
N GLU A 186 -8.30 -6.06 5.99
CA GLU A 186 -7.00 -6.64 6.37
C GLU A 186 -5.85 -5.65 6.11
N LYS A 187 -5.90 -4.86 5.02
CA LYS A 187 -4.93 -3.77 4.76
C LYS A 187 -4.97 -2.71 5.84
N GLN A 188 -6.17 -2.28 6.24
CA GLN A 188 -6.35 -1.28 7.29
C GLN A 188 -5.91 -1.83 8.66
N ALA A 189 -6.27 -3.07 9.01
CA ALA A 189 -5.82 -3.74 10.23
C ALA A 189 -4.29 -3.82 10.29
N LYS A 190 -3.63 -4.31 9.22
CA LYS A 190 -2.16 -4.37 9.12
C LYS A 190 -1.52 -3.00 9.31
N LYS A 191 -2.09 -1.94 8.72
CA LYS A 191 -1.59 -0.56 8.85
C LYS A 191 -1.65 -0.09 10.30
N LEU A 192 -2.79 -0.28 10.98
CA LEU A 192 -2.97 0.08 12.39
C LEU A 192 -1.98 -0.67 13.29
N LEU A 193 -1.81 -1.98 13.09
CA LEU A 193 -0.87 -2.80 13.86
C LEU A 193 0.58 -2.38 13.63
N THR A 194 0.95 -2.08 12.38
CA THR A 194 2.30 -1.59 12.04
C THR A 194 2.57 -0.23 12.70
N GLU A 195 1.56 0.65 12.77
CA GLU A 195 1.68 1.92 13.47
C GLU A 195 1.78 1.75 14.98
N ALA A 196 1.00 0.83 15.57
CA ALA A 196 1.10 0.46 16.98
C ALA A 196 2.50 -0.07 17.33
N LEU A 197 3.09 -0.91 16.48
CA LEU A 197 4.44 -1.45 16.67
C LEU A 197 5.50 -0.34 16.68
N LYS A 198 5.34 0.69 15.84
CA LYS A 198 6.21 1.87 15.89
C LYS A 198 6.10 2.57 17.24
N PHE A 199 4.89 2.77 17.77
CA PHE A 199 4.73 3.41 19.08
C PHE A 199 5.37 2.60 20.20
N LEU A 200 5.19 1.28 20.21
CA LEU A 200 5.83 0.38 21.17
C LEU A 200 7.36 0.44 21.04
N HIS A 201 7.92 0.34 19.84
CA HIS A 201 9.36 0.45 19.60
C HIS A 201 9.96 1.75 20.15
N HIS A 202 9.28 2.88 19.88
CA HIS A 202 9.71 4.17 20.43
C HIS A 202 9.54 4.27 21.95
N SER A 203 8.58 3.54 22.54
CA SER A 203 8.44 3.43 23.99
C SER A 203 9.57 2.59 24.60
N GLY A 204 10.01 1.53 23.91
CA GLY A 204 11.19 0.72 24.25
C GLY A 204 12.50 1.53 24.22
N LEU A 205 12.61 2.55 23.38
CA LEU A 205 13.72 3.51 23.40
C LEU A 205 13.65 4.46 24.60
N ASP A 206 12.47 5.03 24.88
CA ASP A 206 12.29 5.94 26.03
C ASP A 206 12.48 5.24 27.37
N ILE A 207 12.00 3.99 27.55
CA ILE A 207 12.15 3.24 28.80
C ILE A 207 13.62 2.86 29.04
N ARG A 208 14.40 2.59 27.99
CA ARG A 208 15.86 2.39 28.08
C ARG A 208 16.58 3.67 28.52
N SER A 209 16.15 4.83 28.02
CA SER A 209 16.66 6.13 28.45
C SER A 209 16.29 6.46 29.91
N ALA A 210 15.09 6.07 30.36
CA ALA A 210 14.69 6.18 31.77
C ALA A 210 15.56 5.28 32.66
N ARG A 211 15.79 4.02 32.24
CA ARG A 211 16.63 3.05 32.97
C ARG A 211 18.08 3.50 33.11
N SER A 212 18.68 4.05 32.06
CA SER A 212 20.06 4.56 32.11
C SER A 212 20.20 5.80 33.00
N SER A 213 19.12 6.58 33.15
CA SER A 213 19.08 7.72 34.05
C SER A 213 18.93 7.29 35.52
N ALA A 214 18.18 6.21 35.78
CA ALA A 214 17.96 5.64 37.10
C ALA A 214 19.17 4.88 37.68
N SER A 215 20.11 4.39 36.86
CA SER A 215 21.23 3.53 37.31
C SER A 215 22.40 4.27 37.96
N THR A 216 22.28 5.57 38.29
CA THR A 216 23.36 6.32 38.97
C THR A 216 23.12 6.30 40.48
N TRP A 217 23.61 5.27 41.16
CA TRP A 217 23.52 5.16 42.62
C TRP A 217 24.31 6.30 43.28
N GLY A 218 23.65 7.15 44.09
CA GLY A 218 24.33 8.05 45.03
C GLY A 218 24.35 9.55 44.74
N GLY A 219 23.46 10.10 43.91
CA GLY A 219 23.35 11.55 43.77
C GLY A 219 21.91 12.03 43.53
N THR A 220 21.31 12.67 44.53
CA THR A 220 20.09 13.49 44.38
C THR A 220 20.38 14.66 43.44
N ASN A 221 20.23 14.43 42.14
CA ASN A 221 20.30 15.46 41.13
C ASN A 221 18.91 15.63 40.54
N THR A 222 18.17 16.64 40.99
CA THR A 222 16.76 16.91 40.66
C THR A 222 16.48 16.91 39.15
N TYR A 223 17.46 17.26 38.32
CA TYR A 223 17.37 17.20 36.86
C TYR A 223 17.21 15.78 36.30
N LYS A 224 17.82 14.76 36.92
CA LYS A 224 17.71 13.36 36.49
C LYS A 224 16.33 12.78 36.83
N ASP A 225 15.79 13.13 38.00
CA ASP A 225 14.44 12.73 38.40
C ASP A 225 13.37 13.33 37.48
N VAL A 226 13.54 14.59 37.05
CA VAL A 226 12.66 15.24 36.07
C VAL A 226 12.77 14.58 34.69
N ALA A 227 13.99 14.25 34.26
CA ALA A 227 14.21 13.56 32.99
C ALA A 227 13.58 12.16 32.98
N GLU A 228 13.76 11.36 34.04
CA GLU A 228 13.14 10.05 34.23
C GLU A 228 11.61 10.14 34.20
N ALA A 229 11.02 11.04 34.98
CA ALA A 229 9.58 11.25 34.99
C ALA A 229 9.02 11.67 33.63
N SER A 230 9.76 12.51 32.89
CA SER A 230 9.39 12.89 31.52
C SER A 230 9.41 11.68 30.57
N SER A 231 10.40 10.80 30.69
CA SER A 231 10.54 9.61 29.86
C SER A 231 9.44 8.59 30.16
N LEU A 232 9.13 8.33 31.42
CA LEU A 232 8.03 7.44 31.81
C LEU A 232 6.66 7.97 31.36
N LYS A 233 6.44 9.28 31.39
CA LYS A 233 5.23 9.89 30.83
C LYS A 233 5.12 9.63 29.32
N ARG A 234 6.20 9.82 28.55
CA ARG A 234 6.23 9.54 27.11
C ARG A 234 5.99 8.05 26.80
N VAL A 235 6.56 7.14 27.60
CA VAL A 235 6.31 5.69 27.49
C VAL A 235 4.82 5.41 27.62
N LYS A 236 4.17 5.92 28.68
CA LYS A 236 2.74 5.72 28.91
C LYS A 236 1.86 6.26 27.79
N GLU A 237 2.16 7.47 27.29
CA GLU A 237 1.42 8.06 26.17
C GLU A 237 1.53 7.20 24.90
N LYS A 238 2.73 6.69 24.59
CA LYS A 238 2.97 5.84 23.41
C LYS A 238 2.31 4.48 23.54
N VAL A 239 2.38 3.84 24.71
CA VAL A 239 1.72 2.55 24.98
C VAL A 239 0.21 2.67 24.88
N ASN A 240 -0.40 3.68 25.51
CA ASN A 240 -1.84 3.95 25.35
C ASN A 240 -2.23 4.16 23.88
N ARG A 241 -1.36 4.81 23.09
CA ARG A 241 -1.60 5.01 21.66
C ARG A 241 -1.55 3.70 20.89
N ALA A 242 -0.61 2.81 21.20
CA ALA A 242 -0.52 1.47 20.62
C ALA A 242 -1.76 0.63 20.97
N GLU A 243 -2.18 0.59 22.23
CA GLU A 243 -3.40 -0.12 22.68
C GLU A 243 -4.65 0.35 21.92
N MET A 244 -4.86 1.67 21.80
CA MET A 244 -5.99 2.21 21.04
C MET A 244 -5.98 1.80 19.56
N LEU A 245 -4.80 1.70 18.94
CA LEU A 245 -4.66 1.29 17.53
C LEU A 245 -4.94 -0.21 17.37
N VAL A 246 -4.47 -1.06 18.29
CA VAL A 246 -4.79 -2.49 18.32
C VAL A 246 -6.29 -2.71 18.54
N MET A 247 -6.91 -2.00 19.48
CA MET A 247 -8.37 -2.06 19.69
C MET A 247 -9.15 -1.67 18.43
N GLN A 248 -8.68 -0.67 17.67
CA GLN A 248 -9.30 -0.31 16.40
C GLN A 248 -9.15 -1.43 15.36
N ALA A 249 -7.97 -2.04 15.27
CA ALA A 249 -7.73 -3.17 14.36
C ALA A 249 -8.63 -4.37 14.72
N ASN A 250 -8.74 -4.72 16.01
CA ASN A 250 -9.62 -5.79 16.50
C ASN A 250 -11.12 -5.54 16.19
N ARG A 251 -11.60 -4.30 16.32
CA ARG A 251 -12.99 -3.96 15.96
C ARG A 251 -13.30 -4.16 14.47
N MET A 252 -12.29 -4.03 13.62
CA MET A 252 -12.43 -4.24 12.19
C MET A 252 -12.32 -5.71 11.80
N GLU A 253 -11.35 -6.41 12.41
CA GLU A 253 -11.09 -7.82 12.20
C GLU A 253 -10.92 -8.53 13.55
N PRO A 254 -11.96 -9.24 14.04
CA PRO A 254 -11.94 -9.90 15.35
C PRO A 254 -10.87 -10.99 15.50
N GLN A 255 -10.30 -11.50 14.40
CA GLN A 255 -9.16 -12.43 14.43
C GLN A 255 -7.85 -11.78 14.87
N VAL A 256 -7.77 -10.44 14.85
CA VAL A 256 -6.66 -9.71 15.47
C VAL A 256 -6.83 -9.81 16.98
N GLY A 257 -5.90 -10.50 17.65
CA GLY A 257 -5.90 -10.65 19.11
C GLY A 257 -5.74 -9.32 19.85
N ASP A 258 -5.92 -9.37 21.17
CA ASP A 258 -5.55 -8.26 22.05
C ASP A 258 -4.07 -8.39 22.44
N ILE A 259 -3.38 -7.26 22.61
CA ILE A 259 -1.98 -7.21 23.06
C ILE A 259 -1.84 -7.28 24.59
N GLY A 260 -2.96 -7.40 25.30
CA GLY A 260 -2.99 -7.43 26.76
C GLY A 260 -2.59 -6.10 27.40
N GLY A 261 -2.76 -6.00 28.73
CA GLY A 261 -2.35 -4.79 29.46
C GLY A 261 -0.83 -4.75 29.66
N VAL A 262 -0.15 -3.76 29.08
CA VAL A 262 1.29 -3.57 29.27
C VAL A 262 1.57 -3.13 30.71
N VAL A 263 2.46 -3.82 31.41
CA VAL A 263 2.80 -3.52 32.81
C VAL A 263 3.69 -2.29 32.87
N LEU A 264 3.11 -1.12 33.15
CA LEU A 264 3.84 0.16 33.24
C LEU A 264 4.21 0.55 34.67
N ALA A 265 5.46 0.95 34.87
CA ALA A 265 5.95 1.56 36.10
C ALA A 265 5.20 2.86 36.36
N GLN A 266 4.40 2.90 37.42
CA GLN A 266 3.69 4.11 37.84
C GLN A 266 4.55 4.93 38.79
N ASN A 267 4.75 6.20 38.45
CA ASN A 267 5.33 7.18 39.37
C ASN A 267 4.32 7.55 40.44
N ASN A 268 4.33 6.84 41.57
CA ASN A 268 3.71 7.33 42.81
C ASN A 268 4.61 8.43 43.41
N PHE A 269 4.54 9.62 42.81
CA PHE A 269 5.35 10.79 43.18
C PHE A 269 5.16 11.20 44.65
N VAL A 270 3.99 10.93 45.24
CA VAL A 270 3.65 11.35 46.61
C VAL A 270 4.32 10.49 47.69
N SER A 271 4.76 9.26 47.37
CA SER A 271 5.39 8.36 48.36
C SER A 271 6.91 8.43 48.40
N ASN A 272 7.56 8.91 47.33
CA ASN A 272 9.01 8.79 47.15
C ASN A 272 9.83 10.01 47.62
N VAL A 273 9.17 11.07 48.10
CA VAL A 273 9.83 12.27 48.64
C VAL A 273 10.01 12.19 50.17
N LEU A 274 9.36 11.24 50.85
CA LEU A 274 9.35 11.17 52.33
C LEU A 274 10.14 10.00 52.94
N PHE A 275 10.70 9.08 52.15
CA PHE A 275 11.55 7.99 52.66
C PHE A 275 12.84 7.86 51.84
N ASN A 276 13.92 8.42 52.37
CA ASN A 276 15.27 8.20 51.89
C ASN A 276 15.67 6.74 52.19
N THR A 277 15.90 5.89 51.19
CA THR A 277 16.61 4.61 51.34
C THR A 277 16.82 3.97 49.98
N ALA A 278 18.01 3.43 49.72
CA ALA A 278 18.38 2.72 48.50
C ALA A 278 17.39 1.61 48.05
N SER A 279 16.49 1.15 48.93
CA SER A 279 15.41 0.20 48.62
C SER A 279 14.29 0.80 47.75
N ALA A 280 14.00 2.10 47.86
CA ALA A 280 13.04 2.79 47.00
C ALA A 280 13.58 2.93 45.57
N ASP A 281 14.88 3.21 45.44
CA ASP A 281 15.57 3.26 44.14
C ASP A 281 15.69 1.87 43.51
N MET A 282 15.98 0.82 44.30
CA MET A 282 15.93 -0.56 43.81
C MET A 282 14.53 -0.97 43.32
N LYS A 283 13.46 -0.58 44.03
CA LYS A 283 12.08 -0.87 43.60
C LYS A 283 11.70 -0.13 42.31
N LYS A 284 12.10 1.14 42.15
CA LYS A 284 11.91 1.89 40.90
C LYS A 284 12.65 1.25 39.74
N PHE A 285 13.91 0.87 39.96
CA PHE A 285 14.71 0.19 38.95
C PHE A 285 14.08 -1.14 38.53
N GLU A 286 13.59 -1.95 39.47
CA GLU A 286 12.91 -3.21 39.15
C GLU A 286 11.59 -2.98 38.40
N ASN A 287 10.80 -1.97 38.77
CA ASN A 287 9.58 -1.61 38.04
C ASN A 287 9.87 -1.16 36.60
N ILE A 288 10.91 -0.34 36.38
CA ILE A 288 11.34 0.09 35.03
C ILE A 288 11.81 -1.10 34.21
N LYS A 289 12.54 -2.03 34.83
CA LYS A 289 12.97 -3.28 34.19
C LYS A 289 11.78 -4.16 33.80
N GLN A 290 10.80 -4.35 34.69
CA GLN A 290 9.58 -5.10 34.41
C GLN A 290 8.78 -4.46 33.25
N SER A 291 8.68 -3.14 33.20
CA SER A 291 8.04 -2.45 32.08
C SER A 291 8.80 -2.60 30.77
N GLN A 292 10.12 -2.61 30.81
CA GLN A 292 10.92 -2.86 29.63
C GLN A 292 10.69 -4.29 29.10
N GLU A 293 10.65 -5.29 30.00
CA GLU A 293 10.38 -6.69 29.64
C GLU A 293 8.97 -6.84 29.05
N SER A 294 7.95 -6.23 29.69
CA SER A 294 6.57 -6.25 29.20
C SER A 294 6.43 -5.57 27.83
N ILE A 295 7.06 -4.41 27.61
CA ILE A 295 7.04 -3.73 26.28
C ILE A 295 7.66 -4.63 25.20
N LEU A 296 8.77 -5.31 25.50
CA LEU A 296 9.43 -6.21 24.54
C LEU A 296 8.59 -7.45 24.21
N GLU A 297 7.93 -8.03 25.22
CA GLU A 297 7.00 -9.14 25.02
C GLU A 297 5.85 -8.73 24.10
N THR A 298 5.21 -7.58 24.40
CA THR A 298 4.14 -7.04 23.57
C THR A 298 4.59 -6.66 22.16
N GLU A 299 5.82 -6.17 21.98
CA GLU A 299 6.39 -5.93 20.64
C GLU A 299 6.48 -7.22 19.83
N ASN A 300 6.90 -8.33 20.44
CA ASN A 300 7.01 -9.63 19.78
C ASN A 300 5.63 -10.20 19.44
N GLU A 301 4.66 -10.11 20.36
CA GLU A 301 3.28 -10.52 20.11
C GLU A 301 2.66 -9.74 18.96
N LEU A 302 2.82 -8.42 18.96
CA LEU A 302 2.30 -7.55 17.92
C LEU A 302 2.96 -7.82 16.55
N ALA A 303 4.27 -8.13 16.54
CA ALA A 303 4.94 -8.58 15.32
C ALA A 303 4.33 -9.90 14.80
N GLY A 304 4.04 -10.86 15.68
CA GLY A 304 3.34 -12.09 15.32
C GLY A 304 1.94 -11.84 14.75
N MET A 305 1.17 -10.91 15.33
CA MET A 305 -0.12 -10.51 14.79
C MET A 305 -0.02 -9.85 13.41
N ILE A 306 1.02 -9.05 13.17
CA ILE A 306 1.29 -8.44 11.86
C ILE A 306 1.56 -9.52 10.82
N GLU A 307 2.39 -10.52 11.12
CA GLU A 307 2.64 -11.64 10.20
C GLU A 307 1.36 -12.44 9.93
N ALA A 308 0.62 -12.83 10.96
CA ALA A 308 -0.67 -13.51 10.78
C ALA A 308 -1.67 -12.70 9.93
N THR A 309 -1.67 -11.37 10.07
CA THR A 309 -2.49 -10.47 9.25
C THR A 309 -2.01 -10.38 7.80
N LYS A 310 -0.70 -10.48 7.55
CA LYS A 310 -0.18 -10.59 6.18
C LYS A 310 -0.61 -11.89 5.53
N ASP A 311 -0.52 -13.01 6.23
CA ASP A 311 -0.95 -14.31 5.70
C ASP A 311 -2.43 -14.29 5.31
N ARG A 312 -3.29 -13.73 6.18
CA ARG A 312 -4.72 -13.55 5.86
C ARG A 312 -4.95 -12.59 4.70
N LEU A 313 -4.18 -11.52 4.60
CA LEU A 313 -4.25 -10.59 3.48
C LEU A 313 -3.90 -11.29 2.16
N GLU A 314 -2.86 -12.11 2.12
CA GLU A 314 -2.49 -12.88 0.92
C GLU A 314 -3.61 -13.84 0.50
N VAL A 315 -4.19 -14.56 1.46
CA VAL A 315 -5.36 -15.43 1.20
C VAL A 315 -6.55 -14.62 0.67
N ALA A 316 -6.83 -13.45 1.26
CA ALA A 316 -7.92 -12.59 0.81
C ALA A 316 -7.67 -12.01 -0.59
N GLU A 317 -6.43 -11.69 -0.94
CA GLU A 317 -6.05 -11.21 -2.27
C GLU A 317 -6.20 -12.30 -3.34
N VAL A 318 -5.84 -13.54 -3.02
CA VAL A 318 -6.10 -14.71 -3.89
C VAL A 318 -7.60 -14.89 -4.11
N ALA A 319 -8.39 -14.94 -3.03
CA ALA A 319 -9.85 -15.10 -3.11
C ALA A 319 -10.52 -13.97 -3.92
N THR A 320 -10.02 -12.73 -3.80
CA THR A 320 -10.50 -11.59 -4.59
C THR A 320 -10.17 -11.75 -6.07
N SER A 321 -8.98 -12.25 -6.40
CA SER A 321 -8.59 -12.53 -7.79
C SER A 321 -9.48 -13.63 -8.40
N GLU A 322 -9.73 -14.71 -7.67
CA GLU A 322 -10.62 -15.80 -8.11
C GLU A 322 -12.06 -15.29 -8.31
N ALA A 323 -12.61 -14.56 -7.35
CA ALA A 323 -13.94 -13.96 -7.46
C ALA A 323 -14.04 -12.99 -8.64
N LYS A 324 -12.97 -12.23 -8.92
CA LYS A 324 -12.89 -11.34 -10.07
C LYS A 324 -12.92 -12.09 -11.39
N GLN A 325 -12.16 -13.17 -11.52
CA GLN A 325 -12.18 -14.03 -12.71
C GLN A 325 -13.57 -14.62 -12.92
N ALA A 326 -14.16 -15.18 -11.87
CA ALA A 326 -15.49 -15.77 -11.92
C ALA A 326 -16.59 -14.74 -12.26
N LEU A 327 -16.45 -13.48 -11.84
CA LEU A 327 -17.33 -12.38 -12.25
C LEU A 327 -17.15 -12.04 -13.73
N GLN A 328 -15.90 -11.97 -14.22
CA GLN A 328 -15.60 -11.69 -15.62
C GLN A 328 -16.15 -12.77 -16.56
N GLU A 329 -15.97 -14.04 -16.21
CA GLU A 329 -16.50 -15.18 -16.96
C GLU A 329 -18.03 -15.12 -17.05
N ARG A 330 -18.72 -14.86 -15.93
CA ARG A 330 -20.18 -14.75 -15.94
C ARG A 330 -20.69 -13.56 -16.75
N ARG A 331 -19.99 -12.42 -16.70
CA ARG A 331 -20.30 -11.25 -17.55
C ARG A 331 -20.15 -11.58 -19.03
N LEU A 332 -19.09 -12.30 -19.40
CA LEU A 332 -18.88 -12.75 -20.77
C LEU A 332 -20.02 -13.66 -21.24
N LEU A 333 -20.44 -14.62 -20.42
CA LEU A 333 -21.54 -15.53 -20.74
C LEU A 333 -22.88 -14.79 -20.88
N LEU A 334 -23.15 -13.81 -20.01
CA LEU A 334 -24.33 -12.95 -20.13
C LEU A 334 -24.29 -12.15 -21.45
N GLN A 335 -23.15 -11.57 -21.78
CA GLN A 335 -22.96 -10.83 -23.03
C GLN A 335 -23.15 -11.72 -24.27
N GLN A 336 -22.71 -12.98 -24.22
CA GLN A 336 -22.91 -13.95 -25.30
C GLN A 336 -24.40 -14.23 -25.53
N ILE A 337 -25.17 -14.53 -24.48
CA ILE A 337 -26.61 -14.76 -24.61
C ILE A 337 -27.33 -13.52 -25.15
N ARG A 338 -26.96 -12.32 -24.66
CA ARG A 338 -27.52 -11.07 -25.18
C ARG A 338 -27.21 -10.90 -26.67
N ALA A 339 -25.98 -11.17 -27.10
CA ALA A 339 -25.59 -11.11 -28.51
C ALA A 339 -26.33 -12.14 -29.38
N GLU A 340 -26.52 -13.36 -28.88
CA GLU A 340 -27.33 -14.40 -29.54
C GLU A 340 -28.78 -13.96 -29.70
N ALA A 341 -29.36 -13.32 -28.67
CA ALA A 341 -30.70 -12.75 -28.75
C ALA A 341 -30.82 -11.66 -29.83
N TYR A 342 -29.82 -10.79 -29.97
CA TYR A 342 -29.76 -9.82 -31.07
C TYR A 342 -29.74 -10.51 -32.44
N GLN A 343 -28.96 -11.58 -32.60
CA GLN A 343 -28.89 -12.33 -33.86
C GLN A 343 -30.21 -13.05 -34.19
N GLN A 344 -30.83 -13.69 -33.21
CA GLN A 344 -32.12 -14.37 -33.37
C GLN A 344 -33.24 -13.37 -33.68
N ALA A 345 -33.25 -12.21 -33.01
CA ALA A 345 -34.22 -11.14 -33.29
C ALA A 345 -34.06 -10.58 -34.72
N ALA A 346 -32.82 -10.41 -35.20
CA ALA A 346 -32.53 -9.97 -36.57
C ALA A 346 -33.00 -10.98 -37.63
N LYS A 347 -32.91 -12.29 -37.35
CA LYS A 347 -33.42 -13.37 -38.22
C LYS A 347 -34.94 -13.58 -38.11
N GLY A 348 -35.58 -13.04 -37.08
CA GLY A 348 -36.99 -13.26 -36.79
C GLY A 348 -37.28 -14.63 -36.14
N GLU A 349 -36.27 -15.25 -35.55
CA GLU A 349 -36.34 -16.59 -34.93
C GLU A 349 -36.71 -16.55 -33.43
N LEU A 350 -36.68 -15.38 -32.81
CA LEU A 350 -37.04 -15.20 -31.41
C LEU A 350 -38.58 -15.29 -31.25
N VAL A 351 -39.06 -16.43 -30.76
CA VAL A 351 -40.50 -16.70 -30.56
C VAL A 351 -40.94 -16.06 -29.24
N PRO A 352 -41.99 -15.21 -29.23
CA PRO A 352 -42.53 -14.68 -27.99
C PRO A 352 -43.04 -15.83 -27.12
N ALA A 353 -42.72 -15.82 -25.83
CA ALA A 353 -43.34 -16.67 -24.84
C ALA A 353 -44.84 -16.33 -24.82
N VAL A 354 -45.66 -17.23 -25.34
CA VAL A 354 -47.12 -17.09 -25.30
C VAL A 354 -47.55 -17.13 -23.83
N PRO A 355 -48.22 -16.11 -23.29
CA PRO A 355 -48.75 -16.15 -21.93
C PRO A 355 -50.05 -16.96 -21.93
N ASP A 356 -49.99 -18.27 -22.19
CA ASP A 356 -51.17 -19.14 -22.16
C ASP A 356 -51.16 -20.04 -20.93
N GLY A 357 -51.82 -19.55 -19.89
CA GLY A 357 -52.32 -20.36 -18.79
C GLY A 357 -53.38 -19.57 -18.03
N PRO A 358 -54.66 -20.02 -17.97
CA PRO A 358 -55.62 -19.41 -17.06
C PRO A 358 -55.09 -19.51 -15.62
N PRO A 359 -55.34 -18.50 -14.76
CA PRO A 359 -54.87 -18.53 -13.38
C PRO A 359 -55.36 -19.82 -12.69
N PRO A 360 -54.49 -20.51 -11.92
CA PRO A 360 -54.85 -21.77 -11.30
C PRO A 360 -56.11 -21.60 -10.47
N SER A 361 -57.17 -22.34 -10.84
CA SER A 361 -58.42 -22.33 -10.09
C SER A 361 -58.15 -22.92 -8.70
N TYR A 362 -58.31 -22.08 -7.67
CA TYR A 362 -58.17 -22.46 -6.28
C TYR A 362 -59.21 -23.53 -5.93
N GLN A 363 -58.78 -24.78 -5.77
CA GLN A 363 -59.58 -25.82 -5.14
C GLN A 363 -59.32 -25.77 -3.63
N PRO A 364 -60.30 -25.38 -2.80
CA PRO A 364 -60.12 -25.42 -1.36
C PRO A 364 -59.98 -26.89 -0.88
N PRO A 365 -59.14 -27.16 0.12
CA PRO A 365 -58.88 -28.51 0.60
C PRO A 365 -60.17 -29.14 1.15
N SER A 366 -60.45 -30.36 0.70
CA SER A 366 -61.50 -31.20 1.26
C SER A 366 -61.11 -31.60 2.67
N TYR A 367 -61.88 -31.10 3.64
CA TYR A 367 -61.86 -31.64 4.99
C TYR A 367 -62.49 -33.04 4.95
N GLN A 368 -61.68 -34.07 5.23
CA GLN A 368 -62.19 -35.38 5.58
C GLN A 368 -62.44 -35.39 7.09
N GLU A 369 -63.67 -35.76 7.48
CA GLU A 369 -64.13 -35.98 8.86
C GLU A 369 -63.50 -37.23 9.50
#